data_AF-A0A9P0KD81-F1
#
_entry.id   AF-A0A9P0KD81-F1
#
_cell.length_a   1.000
_cell.length_b   1.000
_cell.length_c   1.000
_cell.angle_alpha   90.00
_cell.angle_beta   90.00
_cell.angle_gamma   90.00
#
_symmetry.space_group_name_H-M   'P 1'
#
loop_
_entity.id
_entity.type
_entity.pdbx_description
1 polymer ?
#
loop_
_entity_poly.entity_id
_entity_poly.type
_entity_poly.pdbx_seq_one_letter_code
_entity_poly.pdbx_strand_id
1 'polypeptide(L)'
;MKVLSNDSMRPNRLERHLKQQHPTLVLKMKECFSSKAESHKRMRLDKLGSYHTASFEIAFMIAKQKKPHTIGEELIKPCILKVTQIILGQNARQKN
;
A
#
# COMPACT_ATOMS: atom_id res chain seq x y z
N MET A 1 -4.25 -6.27 22.64
CA MET A 1 -3.94 -4.91 22.11
C MET A 1 -5.16 -4.05 22.35
N LYS A 2 -5.06 -2.95 23.12
CA LYS A 2 -6.20 -2.08 23.41
C LYS A 2 -6.33 -1.05 22.29
N VAL A 3 -7.48 -1.00 21.62
CA VAL A 3 -7.77 0.05 20.63
C VAL A 3 -8.13 1.32 21.38
N LEU A 4 -7.44 2.41 21.07
CA LEU A 4 -7.67 3.72 21.69
C LEU A 4 -8.62 4.53 20.80
N SER A 5 -9.55 5.25 21.44
CA SER A 5 -10.36 6.27 20.75
C SER A 5 -9.48 7.46 20.38
N ASN A 6 -9.86 8.21 19.34
CA ASN A 6 -9.18 9.44 18.93
C ASN A 6 -9.01 10.44 20.10
N ASP A 7 -9.99 10.49 21.01
CA ASP A 7 -9.91 11.37 22.17
C ASP A 7 -8.75 11.02 23.12
N SER A 8 -8.29 9.76 23.11
CA SER A 8 -7.12 9.32 23.89
C SER A 8 -5.79 9.83 23.33
N MET A 9 -5.77 10.40 22.11
CA MET A 9 -4.58 11.01 21.51
C MET A 9 -4.31 12.43 22.02
N ARG A 10 -5.22 13.02 22.81
CA ARG A 10 -4.97 14.30 23.49
C ARG A 10 -3.73 14.18 24.40
N PRO A 11 -2.81 15.17 24.44
CA PRO A 11 -1.52 15.06 25.14
C PRO A 11 -1.63 14.51 26.56
N ASN A 12 -2.49 15.10 27.39
CA ASN A 12 -2.65 14.71 28.80
C ASN A 12 -3.23 13.29 28.97
N ARG A 13 -4.11 12.85 28.06
CA ARG A 13 -4.73 11.52 28.12
C ARG A 13 -3.78 10.44 27.62
N LEU A 14 -3.05 10.75 26.54
CA LEU A 14 -2.02 9.90 25.96
C LEU A 14 -0.87 9.69 26.95
N GLU A 15 -0.38 10.75 27.59
CA GLU A 15 0.71 10.67 28.57
C GLU A 15 0.33 9.77 29.76
N ARG A 16 -0.90 9.94 30.30
CA ARG A 16 -1.41 9.07 31.36
C ARG A 16 -1.50 7.61 30.92
N HIS A 17 -2.02 7.36 29.72
CA HIS A 17 -2.12 6.00 29.18
C HIS A 17 -0.73 5.35 29.06
N LEU A 18 0.24 6.08 28.51
CA LEU A 18 1.61 5.59 28.37
C LEU A 18 2.24 5.33 29.74
N LYS A 19 2.08 6.22 30.74
CA LYS A 19 2.58 5.97 32.10
C LYS A 19 1.99 4.71 32.74
N GLN A 20 0.72 4.44 32.50
CA GLN A 20 0.01 3.30 33.11
C GLN A 20 0.23 1.98 32.38
N GLN A 21 0.43 2.00 31.06
CA GLN A 21 0.42 0.78 30.23
C GLN A 21 1.76 0.53 29.54
N HIS A 22 2.54 1.58 29.30
CA HIS A 22 3.82 1.53 28.59
C HIS A 22 4.86 2.49 29.20
N PRO A 23 5.30 2.27 30.46
CA PRO A 23 6.19 3.19 31.17
C PRO A 23 7.50 3.48 30.42
N THR A 24 7.99 2.48 29.69
CA THR A 24 9.20 2.55 28.85
C THR A 24 9.07 3.52 27.67
N LEU A 25 7.86 3.73 27.15
CA LEU A 25 7.60 4.65 26.04
C LEU A 25 7.50 6.11 26.47
N VAL A 26 7.29 6.38 27.77
CA VAL A 26 7.21 7.75 28.30
C VAL A 26 8.57 8.46 28.18
N LEU A 27 9.65 7.76 28.50
CA LEU A 27 11.02 8.29 28.44
C LEU A 27 11.48 8.62 27.01
N LYS A 28 10.92 7.92 26.03
CA LYS A 28 11.35 7.98 24.61
C LYS A 28 10.18 8.31 23.68
N MET A 29 9.18 9.05 24.20
CA MET A 29 7.92 9.30 23.50
C MET A 29 8.14 9.99 22.16
N LYS A 30 8.91 11.09 22.14
CA LYS A 30 9.19 11.86 20.93
C LYS A 30 9.88 11.01 19.87
N GLU A 31 10.88 10.22 20.25
CA GLU A 31 11.61 9.37 19.32
C GLU A 31 10.76 8.19 18.82
N CYS A 32 9.88 7.63 19.66
CA CYS A 32 8.94 6.60 19.23
C CYS A 32 7.97 7.14 18.17
N PHE A 33 7.39 8.33 18.38
CA PHE A 33 6.51 8.96 17.40
C PHE A 33 7.26 9.37 16.13
N SER A 34 8.45 9.95 16.25
CA SER A 34 9.28 10.31 15.09
C SER A 34 9.69 9.08 14.28
N SER A 35 10.16 8.02 14.93
CA SER A 35 10.52 6.75 14.27
C SER A 35 9.31 6.11 13.58
N LYS A 36 8.14 6.14 14.23
CA LYS A 36 6.90 5.62 13.64
C LYS A 36 6.42 6.47 12.46
N ALA A 37 6.53 7.80 12.56
CA ALA A 37 6.20 8.71 11.48
C ALA A 37 7.12 8.49 10.27
N GLU A 38 8.43 8.36 10.50
CA GLU A 38 9.40 8.04 9.43
C GLU A 38 9.19 6.64 8.86
N SER A 39 8.77 5.66 9.66
CA SER A 39 8.36 4.35 9.17
C SER A 39 7.12 4.45 8.29
N HIS A 40 6.12 5.26 8.66
CA HIS A 40 4.90 5.47 7.88
C HIS A 40 5.16 6.25 6.59
N LYS A 41 6.06 7.25 6.62
CA LYS A 41 6.55 7.94 5.41
C LYS A 41 7.36 7.02 4.50
N ARG A 42 8.13 6.09 5.05
CA ARG A 42 8.83 5.05 4.27
C ARG A 42 7.90 3.96 3.76
N MET A 43 6.76 3.76 4.43
CA MET A 43 5.61 3.02 3.89
C MET A 43 4.83 3.88 2.87
N ARG A 44 5.51 4.79 2.15
CA ARG A 44 4.93 5.41 0.99
C ARG A 44 4.58 4.31 0.00
N LEU A 45 3.34 4.39 -0.44
CA LEU A 45 2.68 3.59 -1.45
C LEU A 45 3.28 3.82 -2.85
N ASP A 46 4.59 3.98 -2.97
CA ASP A 46 5.24 4.24 -4.26
C ASP A 46 5.04 3.03 -5.20
N LYS A 47 4.87 1.82 -4.64
CA LYS A 47 4.40 0.64 -5.38
C LYS A 47 2.92 0.68 -5.79
N LEU A 48 2.06 1.43 -5.10
CA LEU A 48 0.64 1.56 -5.43
C LEU A 48 0.43 2.34 -6.72
N GLY A 49 1.32 3.28 -7.06
CA GLY A 49 1.30 3.95 -8.37
C GLY A 49 1.38 2.95 -9.53
N SER A 50 2.24 1.93 -9.40
CA SER A 50 2.37 0.84 -10.37
C SER A 50 1.10 -0.01 -10.46
N TYR A 51 0.49 -0.35 -9.33
CA TYR A 51 -0.74 -1.14 -9.29
C TYR A 51 -1.95 -0.40 -9.86
N HIS A 52 -2.09 0.90 -9.58
CA HIS A 52 -3.16 1.71 -10.18
C HIS A 52 -3.00 1.85 -11.69
N THR A 53 -1.78 2.12 -12.15
CA THR A 53 -1.46 2.19 -13.59
C THR A 53 -1.73 0.86 -14.28
N ALA A 54 -1.35 -0.25 -13.66
CA ALA A 54 -1.62 -1.59 -14.16
C ALA A 54 -3.14 -1.87 -14.25
N SER A 55 -3.90 -1.52 -13.22
CA SER A 55 -5.35 -1.73 -13.18
C SER A 55 -6.07 -0.91 -14.25
N PHE A 56 -5.65 0.35 -14.44
CA PHE A 56 -6.16 1.22 -15.49
C PHE A 56 -5.87 0.65 -16.89
N GLU A 57 -4.64 0.19 -17.14
CA GLU A 57 -4.24 -0.38 -18.44
C GLU A 57 -5.04 -1.64 -18.77
N ILE A 58 -5.31 -2.51 -17.79
CA ILE A 58 -6.19 -3.69 -17.98
C ILE A 58 -7.60 -3.25 -18.39
N ALA A 59 -8.19 -2.32 -17.64
CA ALA A 59 -9.52 -1.82 -17.95
C ALA A 59 -9.59 -1.17 -19.34
N PHE A 60 -8.55 -0.42 -19.72
CA PHE A 60 -8.44 0.19 -21.04
C PHE A 60 -8.32 -0.85 -22.16
N MET A 61 -7.49 -1.89 -22.00
CA MET A 61 -7.37 -2.97 -22.99
C MET A 61 -8.69 -3.73 -23.18
N ILE A 62 -9.42 -3.99 -22.08
CA ILE A 62 -10.75 -4.61 -22.12
C ILE A 62 -11.73 -3.69 -22.88
N ALA A 63 -11.78 -2.41 -22.52
CA ALA A 63 -12.69 -1.44 -23.14
C ALA A 63 -12.41 -1.22 -24.63
N LYS A 64 -11.13 -1.21 -25.03
CA LYS A 64 -10.71 -1.01 -26.44
C LYS A 64 -11.15 -2.14 -27.35
N GLN A 65 -11.19 -3.38 -26.85
CA GLN A 65 -11.55 -4.53 -27.68
C GLN A 65 -13.05 -4.58 -28.00
N LYS A 66 -13.93 -4.04 -27.14
CA LYS A 66 -15.40 -4.05 -27.34
C LYS A 66 -15.99 -5.44 -27.63
N LYS A 67 -15.32 -6.53 -27.20
CA LYS A 67 -15.73 -7.92 -27.45
C LYS A 67 -16.40 -8.52 -26.20
N PRO A 68 -17.29 -9.52 -26.36
CA PRO A 68 -17.92 -10.23 -25.25
C PRO A 68 -16.88 -10.96 -24.38
N HIS A 69 -17.28 -11.22 -23.12
CA HIS A 69 -16.46 -11.76 -22.01
C HIS A 69 -15.82 -13.14 -22.27
N THR A 70 -16.08 -13.77 -23.41
CA THR A 70 -15.62 -15.10 -23.81
C THR A 70 -14.19 -15.14 -24.36
N ILE A 71 -13.52 -13.99 -24.56
CA ILE A 71 -12.14 -13.89 -25.07
C ILE A 71 -11.08 -13.93 -23.96
N GLY A 72 -11.45 -14.48 -22.80
CA GLY A 72 -10.61 -14.54 -21.60
C GLY A 72 -9.18 -15.00 -21.87
N GLU A 73 -8.97 -16.11 -22.58
CA GLU A 73 -7.62 -16.64 -22.83
C GLU A 73 -6.75 -15.71 -23.72
N GLU A 74 -7.35 -15.11 -24.76
CA GLU A 74 -6.68 -14.19 -25.68
C GLU A 74 -6.31 -12.86 -25.01
N LEU A 75 -7.11 -12.42 -24.02
CA LEU A 75 -6.97 -11.12 -23.38
C LEU A 75 -6.16 -11.18 -22.07
N ILE A 76 -6.28 -12.28 -21.32
CA ILE A 76 -5.59 -12.49 -20.05
C ILE A 76 -4.07 -12.56 -20.28
N LYS A 77 -3.60 -13.26 -21.31
CA LYS A 77 -2.15 -13.40 -21.58
C LYS A 77 -1.46 -12.05 -21.84
N PRO A 78 -1.89 -11.19 -22.79
CA PRO A 78 -1.28 -9.88 -22.99
C PRO A 78 -1.51 -8.94 -21.80
N CYS A 79 -2.66 -9.00 -21.12
CA CYS A 79 -2.92 -8.23 -19.91
C CYS A 79 -1.90 -8.54 -18.81
N ILE A 80 -1.72 -9.82 -18.49
CA ILE A 80 -0.79 -10.25 -17.44
C ILE A 80 0.64 -9.83 -17.79
N LEU A 81 1.08 -10.02 -19.04
CA LEU A 81 2.42 -9.59 -19.49
C LEU A 81 2.65 -8.07 -19.37
N LYS A 82 1.60 -7.27 -19.61
CA LYS A 82 1.69 -5.81 -19.49
C LYS A 82 1.72 -5.38 -18.02
N VAL A 83 0.93 -6.03 -17.18
CA VAL A 83 0.86 -5.79 -15.73
C VAL A 83 2.18 -6.18 -15.05
N THR A 84 2.76 -7.33 -15.40
CA THR A 84 4.07 -7.74 -14.88
C THR A 84 5.16 -6.77 -15.31
N GLN A 85 5.11 -6.22 -16.52
CA GLN A 85 6.03 -5.16 -16.95
C GLN A 85 5.88 -3.88 -16.13
N ILE A 86 4.65 -3.44 -15.83
CA ILE A 86 4.39 -2.21 -15.06
C ILE A 86 4.81 -2.38 -13.59
N ILE A 87 4.62 -3.56 -13.02
CA ILE A 87 4.88 -3.84 -11.60
C ILE A 87 6.36 -4.23 -11.35
N LEU A 88 6.94 -5.05 -12.22
CA LEU A 88 8.29 -5.64 -12.06
C LEU A 88 9.36 -4.96 -12.93
N GLY A 89 8.98 -4.06 -13.84
CA GLY A 89 9.89 -3.38 -14.75
C GLY A 89 10.14 -4.13 -16.07
N GLN A 90 10.79 -3.47 -17.04
CA GLN A 90 10.96 -3.98 -18.42
C GLN A 90 11.71 -5.31 -18.52
N ASN A 91 12.57 -5.62 -17.54
CA ASN A 91 13.36 -6.86 -17.51
C ASN A 91 12.54 -8.12 -17.20
N ALA A 92 11.30 -7.98 -16.70
CA ALA A 92 10.43 -9.11 -16.36
C ALA A 92 9.77 -9.77 -17.59
N ARG A 93 9.94 -9.20 -18.79
CA ARG A 93 9.36 -9.72 -20.04
C ARG A 93 10.10 -10.94 -20.61
N GLN A 94 11.24 -11.33 -20.03
CA GLN A 94 12.05 -12.44 -20.50
C GLN A 94 11.83 -13.69 -19.64
N LYS A 95 10.89 -14.54 -20.07
CA LYS A 95 11.06 -15.99 -20.05
C LYS A 95 10.12 -16.58 -21.10
N ASN A 96 10.74 -17.37 -21.98
CA ASN A 96 10.23 -18.03 -23.19
C ASN A 96 8.79 -18.56 -23.08
#